data_AF-D3NWF1-F1
#
_entry.id   AF-D3NWF1-F1
#
_cell.length_a   1.000
_cell.length_b   1.000
_cell.length_c   1.000
_cell.angle_alpha   90.00
_cell.angle_beta   90.00
_cell.angle_gamma   90.00
#
_symmetry.space_group_name_H-M   'P 1'
#
loop_
_entity.id
_entity.type
_entity.pdbx_description
1 polymer ?
#
loop_
_entity_poly.entity_id
_entity_poly.type
_entity_poly.pdbx_seq_one_letter_code
_entity_poly.pdbx_strand_id
1 'polypeptide(L)'
;MSKAQARDLRIDDRMVIAAALDRILYDDPDHFAADDARAVRRLIPHSRSAWLRLGFRAERQGPSMKGEAAGVGDVRMEGDKKVVEGSVGESATWRCGQYKIANHGGDLEIWQVMSDEYAPEPKGARLEFDERGEPERLTFFQPRDIELRIPFTSLAVGVRLGGWLPWKEVAG
;
A
#
# COMPACT_ATOMS: atom_id res chain seq x y z
N MET A 1 -17.44 18.12 17.72
CA MET A 1 -16.06 18.44 17.30
C MET A 1 -16.06 18.54 15.78
N SER A 2 -15.68 19.70 15.24
CA SER A 2 -15.79 20.00 13.81
C SER A 2 -14.78 19.17 13.01
N LYS A 3 -15.26 18.35 12.06
CA LYS A 3 -14.39 17.73 11.04
C LYS A 3 -13.76 18.88 10.26
N ALA A 4 -12.48 19.12 10.47
CA ALA A 4 -11.71 20.04 9.63
C ALA A 4 -11.89 19.58 8.19
N GLN A 5 -12.62 20.36 7.41
CA GLN A 5 -12.87 20.13 6.01
C GLN A 5 -11.51 20.23 5.32
N ALA A 6 -10.88 19.07 5.04
CA ALA A 6 -9.65 19.01 4.27
C ALA A 6 -9.89 19.84 3.00
N ARG A 7 -8.98 20.78 2.70
CA ARG A 7 -9.05 21.54 1.45
C ARG A 7 -9.25 20.55 0.31
N ASP A 8 -10.39 20.63 -0.36
CA ASP A 8 -10.69 19.73 -1.44
C ASP A 8 -9.76 20.07 -2.62
N LEU A 9 -9.03 19.06 -3.08
CA LEU A 9 -8.06 19.19 -4.16
C LEU A 9 -8.84 19.49 -5.46
N ARG A 10 -8.51 20.57 -6.17
CA ARG A 10 -9.25 20.96 -7.38
C ARG A 10 -9.04 19.95 -8.50
N ILE A 11 -9.95 19.93 -9.48
CA ILE A 11 -9.85 19.01 -10.61
C ILE A 11 -8.56 19.24 -11.41
N ASP A 12 -8.20 20.50 -11.65
CA ASP A 12 -6.98 20.84 -12.39
C ASP A 12 -5.72 20.34 -11.65
N ASP A 13 -5.68 20.51 -10.33
CA ASP A 13 -4.58 20.02 -9.48
C ASP A 13 -4.46 18.49 -9.59
N ARG A 14 -5.60 17.78 -9.57
CA ARG A 14 -5.64 16.31 -9.73
C ARG A 14 -5.07 15.86 -11.08
N MET A 15 -5.34 16.61 -12.15
CA MET A 15 -4.82 16.30 -13.49
C MET A 15 -3.31 16.54 -13.57
N VAL A 16 -2.83 17.66 -13.02
CA VAL A 16 -1.40 17.97 -12.95
C VAL A 16 -0.65 16.91 -12.15
N ILE A 17 -1.20 16.51 -11.00
CA ILE A 17 -0.62 15.44 -10.17
C ILE A 17 -0.57 14.12 -10.93
N ALA A 18 -1.66 13.71 -11.58
CA ALA A 18 -1.69 12.44 -12.32
C ALA A 18 -0.63 12.42 -13.44
N ALA A 19 -0.51 13.50 -14.20
CA ALA A 19 0.48 13.61 -15.27
C ALA A 19 1.92 13.62 -14.75
N ALA A 20 2.20 14.30 -13.63
CA ALA A 20 3.52 14.28 -12.99
C ALA A 20 3.87 12.88 -12.46
N LEU A 21 2.90 12.17 -11.87
CA LEU A 21 3.09 10.79 -11.43
C LEU A 21 3.34 9.83 -12.59
N ASP A 22 2.64 9.98 -13.72
CA ASP A 22 2.91 9.14 -14.88
C ASP A 22 4.37 9.30 -15.34
N ARG A 23 4.90 10.52 -15.38
CA ARG A 23 6.32 10.77 -15.70
C ARG A 23 7.27 10.17 -14.67
N ILE A 24 7.05 10.45 -13.38
CA ILE A 24 7.86 9.90 -12.28
C ILE A 24 7.91 8.37 -12.32
N LEU A 25 6.78 7.72 -12.60
CA LEU A 25 6.65 6.27 -12.54
C LEU A 25 7.11 5.58 -13.83
N TYR A 26 6.96 6.21 -15.00
CA TYR A 26 7.10 5.51 -16.27
C TYR A 26 8.02 6.14 -17.33
N ASP A 27 8.44 7.40 -17.22
CA ASP A 27 9.28 8.02 -18.28
C ASP A 27 10.71 7.45 -18.31
N ASP A 28 11.39 7.42 -17.16
CA ASP A 28 12.74 6.88 -17.02
C ASP A 28 12.74 5.73 -16.00
N PRO A 29 13.38 4.58 -16.29
CA PRO A 29 13.33 3.41 -15.40
C PRO A 29 14.08 3.59 -14.08
N ASP A 30 15.13 4.43 -14.05
CA ASP A 30 16.10 4.51 -12.95
C ASP A 30 16.06 5.88 -12.24
N HIS A 31 15.56 6.91 -12.91
CA HIS A 31 15.53 8.27 -12.39
C HIS A 31 14.14 8.90 -12.45
N PHE A 32 13.94 9.96 -11.68
CA PHE A 32 12.77 10.83 -11.81
C PHE A 32 13.15 12.31 -11.69
N ALA A 33 12.39 13.16 -12.37
CA ALA A 33 12.62 14.60 -12.35
C ALA A 33 12.23 15.21 -10.99
N ALA A 34 13.16 15.92 -10.37
CA ALA A 34 12.93 16.60 -9.09
C ALA A 34 11.74 17.57 -9.14
N ASP A 35 11.57 18.29 -10.27
CA ASP A 35 10.50 19.28 -10.43
C ASP A 35 9.11 18.67 -10.44
N ASP A 36 8.95 17.47 -11.00
CA ASP A 36 7.68 16.74 -10.96
C ASP A 36 7.35 16.32 -9.52
N ALA A 37 8.34 15.81 -8.78
CA ALA A 37 8.17 15.43 -7.38
C ALA A 37 7.79 16.63 -6.50
N ARG A 38 8.46 17.78 -6.69
CA ARG A 38 8.13 19.04 -6.01
C ARG A 38 6.72 19.52 -6.38
N ALA A 39 6.32 19.40 -7.65
CA ALA A 39 4.99 19.79 -8.09
C ALA A 39 3.89 18.97 -7.39
N VAL A 40 4.05 17.65 -7.32
CA VAL A 40 3.11 16.77 -6.60
C VAL A 40 3.04 17.13 -5.12
N ARG A 41 4.19 17.28 -4.44
CA ARG A 41 4.24 17.64 -3.01
C ARG A 41 3.58 18.97 -2.70
N ARG A 42 3.74 19.97 -3.57
CA ARG A 42 3.14 21.29 -3.39
C ARG A 42 1.61 21.25 -3.50
N LEU A 43 1.08 20.42 -4.40
CA LEU A 43 -0.35 20.35 -4.69
C LEU A 43 -1.11 19.47 -3.69
N ILE A 44 -0.49 18.41 -3.19
CA ILE A 44 -1.11 17.54 -2.18
C ILE A 44 -1.21 18.27 -0.84
N PRO A 45 -2.41 18.44 -0.26
CA PRO A 45 -2.56 19.07 1.04
C PRO A 45 -1.77 18.32 2.10
N HIS A 46 -1.06 19.06 2.95
CA HIS A 46 -0.42 18.45 4.11
C HIS A 46 -1.50 17.93 5.07
N SER A 47 -1.40 16.65 5.42
CA SER A 47 -2.14 16.08 6.54
C SER A 47 -1.19 15.86 7.70
N ARG A 48 -1.63 16.18 8.92
CA ARG A 48 -0.93 15.81 10.16
C ARG A 48 -1.19 14.35 10.56
N SER A 49 -1.66 13.51 9.63
CA SER A 49 -2.01 12.13 9.91
C SER A 49 -0.78 11.33 10.35
N ALA A 50 -0.94 10.57 11.44
CA ALA A 50 0.13 9.76 11.99
C ALA A 50 0.55 8.68 10.99
N TRP A 51 1.85 8.59 10.79
CA TRP A 51 2.62 7.64 9.96
C TRP A 51 2.31 6.14 10.13
N LEU A 52 1.49 5.74 11.09
CA LEU A 52 1.19 4.33 11.37
C LEU A 52 -0.17 3.95 10.79
N ARG A 53 -0.17 3.41 9.57
CA ARG A 53 -1.21 2.46 9.14
C ARG A 53 -0.70 1.06 9.48
N LEU A 54 -1.12 0.54 10.62
CA LEU A 54 -0.95 -0.89 10.92
C LEU A 54 -2.14 -1.60 10.30
N GLY A 55 -1.95 -2.08 9.08
CA GLY A 55 -2.84 -3.06 8.46
C GLY A 55 -2.52 -4.45 9.01
N PHE A 56 -3.52 -5.17 9.50
CA PHE A 56 -3.37 -6.59 9.80
C PHE A 56 -4.35 -7.37 8.94
N ARG A 57 -3.81 -8.33 8.19
CA ARG A 57 -4.59 -9.36 7.51
C ARG A 57 -4.33 -10.67 8.22
N ALA A 58 -5.33 -11.15 8.94
CA ALA A 58 -5.30 -12.48 9.54
C ALA A 58 -5.99 -13.46 8.59
N GLU A 59 -5.21 -14.32 7.96
CA GLU A 59 -5.75 -15.47 7.22
C GLU A 59 -5.88 -16.64 8.21
N ARG A 60 -7.12 -16.98 8.60
CA ARG A 60 -7.37 -18.21 9.37
C ARG A 60 -7.67 -19.34 8.39
N GLN A 61 -6.74 -20.28 8.27
CA GLN A 61 -7.02 -21.59 7.66
C GLN A 61 -7.74 -22.45 8.71
N GLY A 62 -8.99 -22.81 8.44
CA GLY A 62 -9.74 -23.72 9.32
C GLY A 62 -9.08 -25.10 9.39
N PRO A 63 -9.25 -25.86 10.49
CA PRO A 63 -8.67 -27.20 10.61
C PRO A 63 -9.18 -28.10 9.49
N SER A 64 -8.28 -28.75 8.76
CA SER A 64 -8.67 -29.80 7.81
C SER A 64 -9.16 -31.02 8.60
N MET A 65 -10.46 -31.28 8.60
CA MET A 65 -10.99 -32.55 9.08
C MET A 65 -10.90 -33.60 7.97
N LYS A 66 -10.08 -34.64 8.18
CA LYS A 66 -10.27 -35.92 7.50
C LYS A 66 -11.44 -36.62 8.18
N GLY A 67 -12.58 -36.70 7.50
CA GLY A 67 -13.71 -37.52 7.91
C GLY A 67 -13.74 -38.79 7.07
N GLU A 68 -13.73 -39.95 7.72
CA GLU A 68 -13.92 -41.25 7.08
C GLU A 68 -15.42 -41.57 7.11
N ALA A 69 -16.10 -41.41 5.97
CA ALA A 69 -17.49 -41.81 5.82
C ALA A 69 -17.54 -43.25 5.31
N ALA A 70 -18.25 -44.13 6.02
CA ALA A 70 -18.43 -45.51 5.60
C ALA A 70 -19.09 -45.55 4.19
N GLY A 71 -18.32 -45.92 3.16
CA GLY A 71 -18.82 -46.28 1.83
C GLY A 71 -18.47 -45.37 0.66
N VAL A 72 -17.80 -44.23 0.85
CA VAL A 72 -17.29 -43.37 -0.24
C VAL A 72 -15.91 -42.87 0.18
N GLY A 73 -14.88 -43.14 -0.63
CA GLY A 73 -13.46 -42.93 -0.29
C GLY A 73 -13.09 -41.50 0.13
N ASP A 74 -11.84 -41.33 0.59
CA ASP A 74 -11.23 -40.10 1.14
C ASP A 74 -11.74 -38.80 0.47
N VAL A 75 -12.64 -38.07 1.14
CA VAL A 75 -13.06 -36.73 0.71
C VAL A 75 -12.19 -35.71 1.42
N ARG A 76 -11.26 -35.09 0.68
CA ARG A 76 -10.59 -33.85 1.12
C ARG A 76 -11.56 -32.68 0.95
N MET A 77 -12.07 -32.14 2.05
CA MET A 77 -12.65 -30.80 2.05
C MET A 77 -11.53 -29.78 2.31
N GLU A 78 -11.26 -28.92 1.33
CA GLU A 78 -10.36 -27.79 1.46
C GLU A 78 -11.08 -26.70 2.29
N GLY A 79 -10.55 -26.40 3.47
CA GLY A 79 -11.22 -25.54 4.45
C GLY A 79 -11.36 -24.10 3.96
N ASP A 80 -12.56 -23.52 4.17
CA ASP A 80 -12.88 -22.14 3.83
C ASP A 80 -11.85 -21.15 4.40
N LYS A 81 -11.20 -20.41 3.49
CA LYS A 81 -10.21 -19.37 3.80
C LYS A 81 -10.92 -18.11 4.23
N LYS A 82 -10.99 -17.84 5.54
CA LYS A 82 -11.58 -16.61 6.07
C LYS A 82 -10.50 -15.54 6.25
N VAL A 83 -10.57 -14.51 5.41
CA VAL A 83 -9.70 -13.32 5.47
C VAL A 83 -10.40 -12.27 6.32
N VAL A 84 -9.75 -11.81 7.39
CA VAL A 84 -10.19 -10.63 8.17
C VAL A 84 -9.14 -9.53 7.99
N GLU A 85 -9.54 -8.43 7.37
CA GLU A 85 -8.72 -7.23 7.16
C GLU A 85 -9.14 -6.13 8.14
N GLY A 86 -8.19 -5.54 8.85
CA GLY A 86 -8.40 -4.38 9.70
C GLY A 86 -7.26 -3.38 9.53
N SER A 87 -7.60 -2.10 9.34
CA SER A 87 -6.62 -1.01 9.30
C SER A 87 -6.90 -0.02 10.43
N VAL A 88 -5.89 0.26 11.25
CA VAL A 88 -5.95 1.32 12.27
C VAL A 88 -5.22 2.55 11.73
N GLY A 89 -5.92 3.69 11.66
CA GLY A 89 -5.39 4.99 11.19
C GLY A 89 -5.98 5.42 9.84
N GLU A 90 -6.88 6.40 9.86
CA GLU A 90 -7.44 7.01 8.65
C GLU A 90 -6.54 8.20 8.25
N SER A 91 -5.64 7.96 7.28
CA SER A 91 -4.89 9.06 6.64
C SER A 91 -5.73 9.63 5.50
N ALA A 92 -5.83 10.96 5.45
CA ALA A 92 -6.52 11.63 4.34
C ALA A 92 -5.91 11.16 3.01
N THR A 93 -6.77 10.64 2.12
CA THR A 93 -6.36 10.09 0.83
C THR A 93 -7.00 10.91 -0.28
N TRP A 94 -6.21 11.31 -1.27
CA TRP A 94 -6.67 12.06 -2.45
C TRP A 94 -6.62 11.20 -3.70
N ARG A 95 -7.69 11.22 -4.49
CA ARG A 95 -7.74 10.53 -5.78
C ARG A 95 -7.36 11.47 -6.92
N CYS A 96 -6.32 11.11 -7.66
CA CYS A 96 -5.81 11.87 -8.81
C CYS A 96 -5.71 10.92 -10.00
N GLY A 97 -6.72 10.92 -10.87
CA GLY A 97 -6.80 9.99 -12.00
C GLY A 97 -6.82 8.52 -11.55
N GLN A 98 -5.78 7.77 -11.95
CA GLN A 98 -5.57 6.37 -11.61
C GLN A 98 -4.88 6.14 -10.26
N TYR A 99 -4.53 7.20 -9.54
CA TYR A 99 -3.78 7.13 -8.28
C TYR A 99 -4.62 7.52 -7.06
N LYS A 100 -4.35 6.86 -5.94
CA LYS A 100 -4.69 7.26 -4.57
C LYS A 100 -3.41 7.70 -3.89
N ILE A 101 -3.43 8.88 -3.27
CA ILE A 101 -2.24 9.48 -2.66
C ILE A 101 -2.54 9.77 -1.20
N ALA A 102 -1.63 9.40 -0.30
CA ALA A 102 -1.68 9.76 1.10
C ALA A 102 -0.39 10.51 1.47
N ASN A 103 -0.50 11.51 2.34
CA ASN A 103 0.63 12.30 2.82
C ASN A 103 0.95 11.87 4.26
N HIS A 104 2.17 11.37 4.45
CA HIS A 104 2.67 10.84 5.71
C HIS A 104 3.86 11.68 6.17
N GLY A 105 3.57 12.79 6.84
CA GLY A 105 4.62 13.61 7.48
C GLY A 105 5.60 14.25 6.50
N GLY A 106 5.20 14.45 5.24
CA GLY A 106 6.05 15.03 4.19
C GLY A 106 6.30 14.08 3.02
N ASP A 107 6.32 12.78 3.27
CA ASP A 107 6.42 11.75 2.23
C ASP A 107 5.05 11.45 1.63
N LEU A 108 5.05 11.05 0.36
CA LEU A 108 3.83 10.73 -0.38
C LEU A 108 3.77 9.24 -0.70
N GLU A 109 2.76 8.57 -0.18
CA GLU A 109 2.43 7.19 -0.51
C GLU A 109 1.42 7.19 -1.66
N ILE A 110 1.73 6.44 -2.72
CA ILE A 110 1.02 6.44 -4.00
C ILE A 110 0.59 5.01 -4.31
N TRP A 111 -0.70 4.81 -4.51
CA TRP A 111 -1.29 3.53 -4.90
C TRP A 111 -2.07 3.68 -6.18
N GLN A 112 -2.04 2.67 -7.06
CA GLN A 112 -3.06 2.60 -8.09
C GLN A 112 -4.45 2.40 -7.46
N VAL A 113 -5.49 3.01 -8.03
CA VAL A 113 -6.85 3.04 -7.43
C VAL A 113 -7.41 1.64 -7.15
N MET A 114 -7.11 0.66 -8.00
CA MET A 114 -7.59 -0.72 -7.82
C MET A 114 -6.61 -1.59 -7.03
N SER A 115 -5.51 -0.99 -6.53
CA SER A 115 -4.48 -1.67 -5.76
C SER A 115 -4.44 -1.15 -4.33
N ASP A 116 -3.96 -2.02 -3.45
CA ASP A 116 -3.55 -1.73 -2.08
C ASP A 116 -2.43 -2.73 -1.68
N GLU A 117 -2.01 -2.67 -0.42
CA GLU A 117 -1.03 -3.57 0.20
C GLU A 117 -1.38 -5.06 0.09
N TYR A 118 -2.66 -5.40 -0.05
CA TYR A 118 -3.16 -6.78 -0.03
C TYR A 118 -3.50 -7.31 -1.43
N ALA A 119 -3.43 -6.46 -2.46
CA ALA A 119 -3.60 -6.87 -3.83
C ALA A 119 -2.62 -8.01 -4.20
N PRO A 120 -3.01 -8.94 -5.10
CA PRO A 120 -2.11 -10.01 -5.56
C PRO A 120 -0.80 -9.48 -6.17
N GLU A 121 -0.90 -8.35 -6.87
CA GLU A 121 0.22 -7.59 -7.41
C GLU A 121 0.10 -6.14 -6.92
N PRO A 122 0.61 -5.82 -5.71
CA PRO A 122 0.47 -4.50 -5.15
C PRO A 122 1.30 -3.49 -5.94
N LYS A 123 0.63 -2.46 -6.44
CA LYS A 123 1.24 -1.34 -7.18
C LYS A 123 1.25 -0.10 -6.29
N GLY A 124 2.14 -0.16 -5.30
CA GLY A 124 2.43 0.92 -4.36
C GLY A 124 3.81 1.51 -4.63
N ALA A 125 3.92 2.82 -4.54
CA ALA A 125 5.17 3.57 -4.58
C ALA A 125 5.18 4.61 -3.46
N ARG A 126 6.35 4.99 -2.98
CA ARG A 126 6.53 6.06 -2.00
C ARG A 126 7.57 7.03 -2.51
N LEU A 127 7.18 8.28 -2.58
CA LEU A 127 8.04 9.40 -2.93
C LEU A 127 8.53 10.03 -1.62
N GLU A 128 9.83 9.90 -1.38
CA GLU A 128 10.50 10.30 -0.15
C GLU A 128 11.20 11.64 -0.34
N PHE A 129 11.20 12.43 0.72
CA PHE A 129 11.82 13.74 0.71
C PHE A 129 12.63 13.98 1.98
N ASP A 130 13.67 14.81 1.84
CA ASP A 130 14.50 15.21 2.97
C ASP A 130 13.80 16.22 3.91
N GLU A 131 14.50 16.61 4.97
CA GLU A 131 14.02 17.59 5.96
C GLU A 131 13.78 18.99 5.36
N ARG A 132 14.43 19.32 4.24
CA ARG A 132 14.26 20.58 3.51
C ARG A 132 13.07 20.53 2.55
N GLY A 133 12.53 19.33 2.35
CA GLY A 133 11.42 19.06 1.45
C GLY A 133 11.86 18.78 0.01
N GLU A 134 13.14 18.52 -0.20
CA GLU A 134 13.69 18.14 -1.50
C GLU A 134 13.49 16.64 -1.77
N PRO A 135 13.16 16.25 -3.01
CA PRO A 135 12.97 14.86 -3.36
C PRO A 135 14.28 14.09 -3.24
N GLU A 136 14.24 12.94 -2.56
CA GLU A 136 15.43 12.13 -2.30
C GLU A 136 15.41 10.83 -3.12
N ARG A 137 14.30 10.07 -3.02
CA ARG A 137 14.18 8.77 -3.69
C ARG A 137 12.74 8.37 -3.93
N LEU A 138 12.56 7.43 -4.84
CA LEU A 138 11.32 6.69 -5.04
C LEU A 138 11.53 5.24 -4.61
N THR A 139 10.67 4.75 -3.73
CA THR A 139 10.63 3.34 -3.32
C THR A 139 9.36 2.67 -3.83
N PHE A 140 9.41 1.36 -4.05
CA PHE A 140 8.24 0.56 -4.44
C PHE A 140 7.86 -0.39 -3.31
N PHE A 141 6.57 -0.69 -3.22
CA PHE A 141 6.04 -1.61 -2.22
C PHE A 141 6.29 -3.06 -2.64
N GLN A 142 6.96 -3.82 -1.78
CA GLN A 142 7.14 -5.26 -1.95
C GLN A 142 6.43 -6.00 -0.82
N PRO A 143 5.42 -6.84 -1.12
CA PRO A 143 4.80 -7.70 -0.14
C PRO A 143 5.74 -8.86 0.21
N ARG A 144 5.77 -9.23 1.47
CA ARG A 144 6.49 -10.39 1.98
C ARG A 144 5.54 -11.24 2.80
N ASP A 145 5.18 -12.39 2.25
CA ASP A 145 4.37 -13.38 2.95
C ASP A 145 5.27 -14.22 3.85
N ILE A 146 4.96 -14.24 5.16
CA ILE A 146 5.64 -15.05 6.16
C ILE A 146 4.64 -16.07 6.70
N GLU A 147 4.98 -17.35 6.60
CA GLU A 147 4.24 -18.42 7.27
C GLU A 147 4.97 -18.78 8.57
N LEU A 148 4.30 -18.55 9.70
CA LEU A 148 4.75 -18.99 11.02
C LEU A 148 4.05 -20.31 11.36
N ARG A 149 4.82 -21.40 11.38
CA ARG A 149 4.31 -22.71 11.80
C ARG A 149 4.54 -22.88 13.31
N ILE A 150 3.48 -23.17 14.05
CA ILE A 150 3.58 -23.35 15.51
C ILE A 150 4.08 -24.78 15.79
N PRO A 151 5.23 -24.95 16.45
CA PRO A 151 5.80 -26.26 16.75
C PRO A 151 4.81 -27.14 17.51
N PHE A 152 4.82 -28.45 17.22
CA PHE A 152 3.99 -29.47 17.88
C PHE A 152 2.47 -29.30 17.67
N THR A 153 2.05 -28.45 16.71
CA THR A 153 0.65 -28.31 16.27
C THR A 153 0.56 -28.37 14.75
N SER A 154 -0.64 -28.57 14.20
CA SER A 154 -0.93 -28.42 12.76
C SER A 154 -1.25 -26.98 12.36
N LEU A 155 -1.08 -26.00 13.26
CA LEU A 155 -1.45 -24.62 13.00
C LEU A 155 -0.33 -23.88 12.26
N ALA A 156 -0.69 -23.28 11.14
CA ALA A 156 0.10 -22.29 10.43
C ALA A 156 -0.62 -20.94 10.46
N VAL A 157 0.14 -19.87 10.73
CA VAL A 157 -0.34 -18.49 10.69
C VAL A 157 0.39 -17.77 9.57
N GLY A 158 -0.36 -17.38 8.54
CA GLY A 158 0.15 -16.50 7.49
C GLY A 158 0.08 -15.03 7.94
N VAL A 159 1.19 -14.32 7.81
CA VAL A 159 1.27 -12.86 8.01
C VAL A 159 1.86 -12.26 6.74
N ARG A 160 1.13 -11.32 6.12
CA ARG A 160 1.66 -10.49 5.05
C ARG A 160 2.29 -9.25 5.67
N LEU A 161 3.59 -9.07 5.47
CA LEU A 161 4.31 -7.86 5.82
C LEU A 161 4.61 -7.06 4.55
N GLY A 162 4.49 -5.74 4.63
CA GLY A 162 4.89 -4.82 3.56
C GLY A 162 6.26 -4.21 3.82
N GLY A 163 7.10 -4.12 2.80
CA GLY A 163 8.37 -3.38 2.84
C GLY A 163 8.47 -2.41 1.67
N TRP A 164 9.26 -1.35 1.86
CA TRP A 164 9.62 -0.40 0.80
C TRP A 164 11.04 -0.71 0.33
N LEU A 165 11.21 -0.90 -0.98
CA LEU A 165 12.52 -1.14 -1.59
C LEU A 165 12.90 0.02 -2.52
N PRO A 166 14.20 0.36 -2.65
CA PRO A 166 14.67 1.34 -3.61
C PRO A 166 14.18 1.03 -5.03
N TRP A 167 13.68 2.05 -5.72
CA TRP A 167 13.28 1.95 -7.12
C TRP A 167 14.07 2.93 -8.00
N LYS A 168 13.91 4.23 -7.75
CA LYS A 168 14.51 5.29 -8.58
C LYS A 168 15.15 6.36 -7.72
N GLU A 169 16.16 7.01 -8.29
CA GLU A 169 16.84 8.16 -7.69
C GLU A 169 16.42 9.46 -8.36
N VAL A 170 16.66 10.59 -7.68
CA VAL A 170 16.41 11.90 -8.27
C VAL A 170 17.42 12.17 -9.38
N ALA A 171 16.95 12.63 -10.55
CA ALA A 171 17.84 13.11 -11.59
C ALA A 171 18.54 14.41 -11.12
N GLY A 172 19.87 14.42 -11.17
CA GLY A 172 20.70 15.55 -10.77
C GLY A 172 20.66 16.75 -11.71
#